data_AF-A0A5Q0H203-F1
#
_entry.id   AF-A0A5Q0H203-F1
#
_cell.length_a   1.000
_cell.length_b   1.000
_cell.length_c   1.000
_cell.angle_alpha   90.00
_cell.angle_beta   90.00
_cell.angle_gamma   90.00
#
_symmetry.space_group_name_H-M   'P 1'
#
loop_
_entity.id
_entity.type
_entity.pdbx_description
1 polymer ?
#
loop_
_entity_poly.entity_id
_entity_poly.type
_entity_poly.pdbx_seq_one_letter_code
_entity_poly.pdbx_strand_id
1 'polypeptide(L)'
;MTETKPLRVLLGHARPHRAVLLGSLLLVLAASATGLVQPLVAQDVLESLGTGGQVWRPVLLLAALVVVGAVLTGVQSWWQQRTAERVVRQVRRDLVHRLVRLRVPELDRRPPGDLTARVTSDSTLLQNAATEGLVMVANGLLTTVGAVVLMGTVHAGLLGVTVGVLLVVAVLLLVVLPRIRAAVARAQESVGAVGAALDRALGAARTVKANGAEARETAAAGAAVDEAYAAGLVGARYVAVVKVLTGVAIQGAFLAVLGVGGALVASGGLTAPDLIAFLLYVFYLASPIGSLVAGLGVLQQGLGAVGRIDEVRGMPVEDDVDLDVPAPDGPPPAVEFDAVEFASRRCTVILIAHRLSTVTDADQIVVLEQGAVRAAGTHAELVRADGLYRELAATQLLVPAGG
;
A
#
# COMPACT_ATOMS: atom_id res chain seq x y z
N MET A 1 15.95 -9.85 9.76
CA MET A 1 16.45 -8.61 10.38
C MET A 1 15.24 -7.85 10.94
N THR A 2 15.15 -7.83 12.28
CA THR A 2 14.28 -7.04 13.18
C THR A 2 12.96 -6.44 12.65
N GLU A 3 11.83 -7.10 12.99
CA GLU A 3 10.42 -6.65 12.87
C GLU A 3 10.05 -5.37 13.68
N THR A 4 11.03 -4.61 14.16
CA THR A 4 10.82 -3.34 14.87
C THR A 4 11.33 -2.20 14.00
N LYS A 5 10.52 -1.28 13.46
CA LYS A 5 9.10 -0.96 13.60
C LYS A 5 8.65 -0.35 12.27
N PRO A 6 7.86 -1.05 11.45
CA PRO A 6 7.24 -0.47 10.25
C PRO A 6 6.46 0.83 10.58
N LEU A 7 5.86 0.86 11.79
CA LEU A 7 5.23 2.04 12.38
C LEU A 7 6.17 3.23 12.59
N ARG A 8 7.46 3.00 12.91
CA ARG A 8 8.46 4.07 13.12
C ARG A 8 8.87 4.71 11.79
N VAL A 9 8.86 3.93 10.70
CA VAL A 9 9.09 4.43 9.33
C VAL A 9 7.91 5.25 8.84
N LEU A 10 6.67 4.79 9.09
CA LEU A 10 5.45 5.59 8.86
C LEU A 10 5.47 6.88 9.67
N LEU A 11 5.79 6.80 10.97
CA LEU A 11 5.91 7.98 11.83
C LEU A 11 7.02 8.93 11.36
N GLY A 12 8.09 8.40 10.75
CA GLY A 12 9.15 9.17 10.09
C GLY A 12 8.62 10.00 8.92
N HIS A 13 7.83 9.38 8.04
CA HIS A 13 7.16 10.03 6.90
C HIS A 13 6.06 11.00 7.32
N ALA A 14 5.42 10.76 8.47
CA ALA A 14 4.42 11.64 9.06
C ALA A 14 5.03 12.86 9.79
N ARG A 15 6.34 12.83 10.14
CA ARG A 15 6.99 13.93 10.90
C ARG A 15 6.89 15.30 10.23
N PRO A 16 7.13 15.46 8.92
CA PRO A 16 7.05 16.76 8.24
C PRO A 16 5.64 17.36 8.29
N HIS A 17 4.61 16.54 8.51
CA HIS A 17 3.21 16.93 8.50
C HIS A 17 2.56 16.90 9.89
N ARG A 18 3.36 16.90 10.97
CA ARG A 18 2.89 16.84 12.37
C ARG A 18 1.88 17.90 12.74
N ALA A 19 2.09 19.15 12.33
CA ALA A 19 1.16 20.25 12.63
C ALA A 19 -0.22 19.98 12.02
N VAL A 20 -0.25 19.38 10.83
CA VAL A 20 -1.49 19.06 10.14
C VAL A 20 -2.18 17.85 10.77
N LEU A 21 -1.42 16.78 11.09
CA LEU A 21 -1.96 15.61 11.79
C LEU A 21 -2.49 15.96 13.19
N LEU A 22 -1.81 16.86 13.91
CA LEU A 22 -2.30 17.39 15.19
C LEU A 22 -3.58 18.22 15.00
N GLY A 23 -3.63 19.08 13.98
CA GLY A 23 -4.85 19.82 13.63
C GLY A 23 -6.03 18.90 13.30
N SER A 24 -5.81 17.86 12.51
CA SER A 24 -6.82 16.84 12.21
C SER A 24 -7.26 16.08 13.47
N LEU A 25 -6.31 15.70 14.34
CA LEU A 25 -6.63 15.05 15.61
C LEU A 25 -7.46 15.94 16.53
N LEU A 26 -7.14 17.23 16.62
CA LEU A 26 -7.90 18.21 17.41
C LEU A 26 -9.32 18.41 16.88
N LEU A 27 -9.47 18.48 15.55
CA LEU A 27 -10.81 18.57 14.95
C LEU A 27 -11.62 17.29 15.16
N VAL A 28 -10.99 16.13 15.09
CA VAL A 28 -11.63 14.85 15.42
C VAL A 28 -12.05 14.84 16.88
N LEU A 29 -11.18 15.26 17.81
CA LEU A 29 -11.52 15.40 19.23
C LEU A 29 -12.74 16.28 19.44
N ALA A 30 -12.79 17.45 18.79
CA ALA A 30 -13.90 18.38 18.87
C ALA A 30 -15.20 17.78 18.29
N ALA A 31 -15.13 17.16 17.11
CA ALA A 31 -16.27 16.51 16.47
C ALA A 31 -16.81 15.35 17.33
N SER A 32 -15.93 14.48 17.82
CA SER A 32 -16.31 13.34 18.68
C SER A 32 -16.88 13.80 20.02
N ALA A 33 -16.37 14.89 20.61
CA ALA A 33 -16.96 15.49 21.80
C ALA A 33 -18.41 15.95 21.55
N THR A 34 -18.70 16.60 20.42
CA THR A 34 -20.09 16.99 20.10
C THR A 34 -21.01 15.78 19.95
N GLY A 35 -20.54 14.67 19.36
CA GLY A 35 -21.32 13.45 19.22
C GLY A 35 -21.56 12.73 20.56
N LEU A 36 -20.54 12.68 21.43
CA LEU A 36 -20.62 12.07 22.75
C LEU A 36 -21.56 12.81 23.71
N VAL A 37 -21.76 14.12 23.53
CA VAL A 37 -22.66 14.93 24.37
C VAL A 37 -24.13 14.77 23.96
N GLN A 38 -24.43 14.40 22.70
CA GLN A 38 -25.81 14.30 22.20
C GLN A 38 -26.73 13.37 23.03
N PRO A 39 -26.31 12.17 23.45
CA PRO A 39 -27.14 11.29 24.29
C PRO A 39 -27.54 11.91 25.64
N LEU A 40 -26.64 12.68 26.27
CA LEU A 40 -26.96 13.38 27.54
C LEU A 40 -27.95 14.51 27.32
N VAL A 41 -27.80 15.28 26.23
CA VAL A 41 -28.78 16.32 25.92
C VAL A 41 -30.14 15.72 25.58
N ALA A 42 -30.16 14.56 24.91
CA ALA A 42 -31.39 13.82 24.66
C ALA A 42 -32.04 13.31 25.97
N GLN A 43 -31.24 12.93 26.96
CA GLN A 43 -31.71 12.62 28.31
C GLN A 43 -32.41 13.83 28.96
N ASP A 44 -31.79 15.01 28.91
CA ASP A 44 -32.35 16.24 29.48
C ASP A 44 -33.69 16.63 28.85
N VAL A 45 -33.86 16.39 27.53
CA VAL A 45 -35.13 16.57 26.81
C VAL A 45 -36.22 15.68 27.42
N LEU A 46 -35.91 14.40 27.64
CA LEU A 46 -36.84 13.42 28.16
C LEU A 46 -37.21 13.69 29.63
N GLU A 47 -36.23 14.10 30.44
CA GLU A 47 -36.48 14.51 31.82
C GLU A 47 -37.37 15.76 31.90
N SER A 48 -37.09 16.77 31.06
CA SER A 48 -37.90 17.99 30.97
C SER A 48 -39.34 17.70 30.55
N LEU A 49 -39.56 16.73 29.65
CA LEU A 49 -40.90 16.28 29.28
C LEU A 49 -41.62 15.59 30.46
N GLY A 50 -40.90 14.82 31.27
CA GLY A 50 -41.45 14.14 32.43
C GLY A 50 -41.85 15.07 33.57
N THR A 51 -41.16 16.19 33.75
CA THR A 51 -41.44 17.17 34.83
C THR A 51 -42.34 18.34 34.37
N GLY A 52 -42.74 18.39 33.10
CA GLY A 52 -43.51 19.50 32.52
C GLY A 52 -42.69 20.78 32.31
N GLY A 53 -41.36 20.65 32.25
CA GLY A 53 -40.42 21.74 32.01
C GLY A 53 -40.40 22.26 30.57
N GLN A 54 -39.59 23.30 30.32
CA GLN A 54 -39.45 23.88 28.98
C GLN A 54 -38.50 23.04 28.10
N VAL A 55 -39.05 22.38 27.09
CA VAL A 55 -38.31 21.44 26.23
C VAL A 55 -37.55 22.11 25.08
N TRP A 56 -37.92 23.34 24.69
CA TRP A 56 -37.32 24.03 23.54
C TRP A 56 -35.82 24.31 23.71
N ARG A 57 -35.33 24.55 24.93
CA ARG A 57 -33.91 24.81 25.23
C ARG A 57 -33.03 23.60 24.93
N PRO A 58 -33.26 22.41 25.52
CA PRO A 58 -32.44 21.24 25.23
C PRO A 58 -32.62 20.75 23.78
N VAL A 59 -33.79 20.96 23.17
CA VAL A 59 -33.98 20.67 21.73
C VAL A 59 -33.13 21.59 20.85
N LEU A 60 -33.09 22.91 21.12
CA LEU A 60 -32.22 23.82 20.39
C LEU A 60 -30.73 23.52 20.61
N LEU A 61 -30.35 23.15 21.85
CA LEU A 61 -28.99 22.71 22.15
C LEU A 61 -28.62 21.46 21.34
N LEU A 62 -29.52 20.48 21.26
CA LEU A 62 -29.32 19.26 20.47
C LEU A 62 -29.19 19.58 18.98
N ALA A 63 -30.07 20.43 18.45
CA ALA A 63 -30.01 20.88 17.06
C ALA A 63 -28.68 21.61 16.77
N ALA A 64 -28.24 22.49 17.67
CA ALA A 64 -26.96 23.18 17.57
C ALA A 64 -25.78 22.20 17.60
N LEU A 65 -25.78 21.22 18.51
CA LEU A 65 -24.74 20.19 18.59
C LEU A 65 -24.66 19.33 17.32
N VAL A 66 -25.80 18.96 16.74
CA VAL A 66 -25.85 18.21 15.47
C VAL A 66 -25.27 19.04 14.33
N VAL A 67 -25.67 20.31 14.19
CA VAL A 67 -25.15 21.20 13.14
C VAL A 67 -23.66 21.46 13.32
N VAL A 68 -23.22 21.81 14.53
CA VAL A 68 -21.81 22.05 14.83
C VAL A 68 -20.98 20.78 14.59
N GLY A 69 -21.45 19.62 15.05
CA GLY A 69 -20.78 18.34 14.82
C GLY A 69 -20.68 17.99 13.33
N ALA A 70 -21.73 18.22 12.54
CA ALA A 70 -21.72 18.02 11.10
C ALA A 70 -20.73 18.95 10.39
N VAL A 71 -20.71 20.24 10.75
CA VAL A 71 -19.75 21.22 10.21
C VAL A 71 -18.32 20.84 10.57
N LEU A 72 -18.06 20.50 11.84
CA LEU A 72 -16.74 20.05 12.30
C LEU A 72 -16.28 18.81 11.53
N THR A 73 -17.15 17.81 11.37
CA THR A 73 -16.86 16.58 10.62
C THR A 73 -16.57 16.89 9.14
N GLY A 74 -17.34 17.78 8.51
CA GLY A 74 -17.11 18.21 7.12
C GLY A 74 -15.78 18.94 6.94
N VAL A 75 -15.49 19.92 7.81
CA VAL A 75 -14.21 20.66 7.81
C VAL A 75 -13.03 19.72 8.06
N GLN A 76 -13.17 18.81 9.02
CA GLN A 76 -12.18 17.78 9.33
C GLN A 76 -11.91 16.86 8.14
N SER A 77 -12.96 16.38 7.48
CA SER A 77 -12.84 15.48 6.31
C SER A 77 -12.17 16.18 5.14
N TRP A 78 -12.59 17.42 4.84
CA TRP A 78 -11.98 18.23 3.78
C TRP A 78 -10.50 18.53 4.06
N TRP A 79 -10.18 18.92 5.28
CA TRP A 79 -8.79 19.19 5.67
C TRP A 79 -7.94 17.92 5.58
N GLN A 80 -8.45 16.78 6.06
CA GLN A 80 -7.76 15.49 5.96
C GLN A 80 -7.49 15.11 4.49
N GLN A 81 -8.49 15.20 3.60
CA GLN A 81 -8.34 14.86 2.18
C GLN A 81 -7.36 15.81 1.47
N ARG A 82 -7.44 17.11 1.73
CA ARG A 82 -6.50 18.11 1.19
C ARG A 82 -5.07 17.82 1.63
N THR A 83 -4.89 17.34 2.86
CA THR A 83 -3.59 16.94 3.37
C THR A 83 -3.10 15.69 2.65
N ALA A 84 -3.97 14.71 2.45
CA ALA A 84 -3.63 13.50 1.72
C ALA A 84 -3.09 13.81 0.32
N GLU A 85 -3.78 14.66 -0.44
CA GLU A 85 -3.34 15.08 -1.77
C GLU A 85 -2.00 15.83 -1.77
N ARG A 86 -1.75 16.69 -0.77
CA ARG A 86 -0.48 17.41 -0.64
C ARG A 86 0.70 16.46 -0.43
N VAL A 87 0.51 15.46 0.43
CA VAL A 87 1.57 14.48 0.72
C VAL A 87 1.77 13.55 -0.47
N VAL A 88 0.71 13.07 -1.13
CA VAL A 88 0.81 12.28 -2.37
C VAL A 88 1.58 13.05 -3.44
N ARG A 89 1.25 14.33 -3.64
CA ARG A 89 1.98 15.20 -4.58
C ARG A 89 3.46 15.26 -4.27
N GLN A 90 3.83 15.41 -3.00
CA GLN A 90 5.24 15.46 -2.58
C GLN A 90 5.94 14.12 -2.81
N VAL A 91 5.35 13.01 -2.34
CA VAL A 91 5.90 11.66 -2.51
C VAL A 91 6.08 11.32 -3.99
N ARG A 92 5.09 11.62 -4.83
CA ARG A 92 5.18 11.40 -6.28
C ARG A 92 6.27 12.23 -6.93
N ARG A 93 6.41 13.51 -6.53
CA ARG A 93 7.48 14.37 -7.05
C ARG A 93 8.86 13.82 -6.70
N ASP A 94 9.05 13.38 -5.46
CA ASP A 94 10.32 12.80 -5.00
C ASP A 94 10.63 11.49 -5.71
N LEU A 95 9.64 10.62 -5.87
CA LEU A 95 9.79 9.34 -6.57
C LEU A 95 10.08 9.54 -8.06
N VAL A 96 9.37 10.43 -8.74
CA VAL A 96 9.65 10.76 -10.15
C VAL A 96 11.07 11.28 -10.30
N HIS A 97 11.49 12.21 -9.44
CA HIS A 97 12.86 12.72 -9.45
C HIS A 97 13.88 11.60 -9.22
N ARG A 98 13.59 10.65 -8.32
CA ARG A 98 14.48 9.52 -8.04
C ARG A 98 14.56 8.53 -9.20
N LEU A 99 13.42 8.15 -9.78
CA LEU A 99 13.32 7.14 -10.83
C LEU A 99 14.05 7.55 -12.11
N VAL A 100 13.95 8.83 -12.50
CA VAL A 100 14.62 9.35 -13.70
C VAL A 100 16.15 9.38 -13.55
N ARG A 101 16.65 9.36 -12.31
CA ARG A 101 18.07 9.39 -11.99
C ARG A 101 18.60 8.01 -11.58
N LEU A 102 17.83 6.93 -11.70
CA LEU A 102 18.34 5.60 -11.38
C LEU A 102 19.41 5.17 -12.40
N ARG A 103 20.40 4.42 -11.93
CA ARG A 103 21.41 3.82 -12.81
C ARG A 103 20.76 2.82 -13.78
N VAL A 104 21.22 2.81 -15.04
CA VAL A 104 20.69 1.93 -16.10
C VAL A 104 20.58 0.44 -15.70
N PRO A 105 21.57 -0.19 -15.02
CA PRO A 105 21.46 -1.59 -14.62
C PRO A 105 20.28 -1.86 -13.67
N GLU A 106 19.87 -0.89 -12.88
CA GLU A 106 18.74 -0.97 -11.96
C GLU A 106 17.39 -0.82 -12.67
N LEU A 107 17.34 -0.05 -13.77
CA LEU A 107 16.18 0.00 -14.66
C LEU A 107 16.00 -1.30 -15.44
N ASP A 108 17.07 -1.86 -15.99
CA ASP A 108 17.02 -3.08 -16.82
C ASP A 108 16.59 -4.33 -16.04
N ARG A 109 16.86 -4.35 -14.73
CA ARG A 109 16.52 -5.48 -13.86
C ARG A 109 15.04 -5.57 -13.49
N ARG A 110 14.22 -4.55 -13.77
CA ARG A 110 12.81 -4.51 -13.32
C ARG A 110 11.84 -4.18 -14.45
N PRO A 111 10.65 -4.80 -14.48
CA PRO A 111 9.60 -4.42 -15.41
C PRO A 111 9.22 -2.94 -15.23
N PRO A 112 9.03 -2.16 -16.31
CA PRO A 112 8.60 -0.76 -16.22
C PRO A 112 7.28 -0.56 -15.45
N GLY A 113 6.41 -1.58 -15.48
CA GLY A 113 5.14 -1.61 -14.75
C GLY A 113 5.31 -1.57 -13.24
N ASP A 114 6.33 -2.24 -12.68
CA ASP A 114 6.58 -2.26 -11.23
C ASP A 114 6.96 -0.86 -10.72
N LEU A 115 7.89 -0.19 -11.40
CA LEU A 115 8.32 1.17 -11.03
C LEU A 115 7.18 2.19 -11.17
N THR A 116 6.32 2.03 -12.19
CA THR A 116 5.14 2.86 -12.39
C THR A 116 4.09 2.65 -11.30
N ALA A 117 3.87 1.40 -10.86
CA ALA A 117 2.94 1.07 -9.78
C ALA A 117 3.36 1.72 -8.44
N ARG A 118 4.67 1.84 -8.19
CA ARG A 118 5.20 2.51 -7.00
C ARG A 118 4.85 4.00 -6.93
N VAL A 119 4.90 4.71 -8.06
CA VAL A 119 4.55 6.13 -8.15
C VAL A 119 3.04 6.35 -8.12
N THR A 120 2.26 5.44 -8.68
CA THR A 120 0.82 5.63 -8.87
C THR A 120 0.02 5.08 -7.68
N SER A 121 0.10 3.78 -7.43
CA SER A 121 -0.70 3.06 -6.44
C SER A 121 -0.07 3.12 -5.05
N ASP A 122 1.20 2.75 -4.91
CA ASP A 122 1.84 2.65 -3.59
C ASP A 122 1.92 4.00 -2.88
N SER A 123 2.14 5.10 -3.63
CA SER A 123 2.11 6.45 -3.06
C SER A 123 0.77 6.77 -2.39
N THR A 124 -0.33 6.24 -2.95
CA THR A 124 -1.70 6.45 -2.46
C THR A 124 -1.96 5.56 -1.25
N LEU A 125 -1.54 4.29 -1.29
CA LEU A 125 -1.67 3.36 -0.16
C LEU A 125 -0.86 3.83 1.06
N LEU A 126 0.37 4.30 0.84
CA LEU A 126 1.20 4.94 1.86
C LEU A 126 0.45 6.09 2.51
N GLN A 127 -0.15 6.95 1.69
CA GLN A 127 -0.86 8.11 2.17
C GLN A 127 -2.09 7.75 3.00
N ASN A 128 -2.94 6.86 2.47
CA ASN A 128 -4.16 6.45 3.15
C ASN A 128 -3.83 5.85 4.52
N ALA A 129 -2.75 5.07 4.65
CA ALA A 129 -2.29 4.62 5.97
C ALA A 129 -1.88 5.77 6.89
N ALA A 130 -1.10 6.73 6.40
CA ALA A 130 -0.57 7.81 7.21
C ALA A 130 -1.64 8.81 7.68
N THR A 131 -2.61 9.17 6.83
CA THR A 131 -3.65 10.16 7.18
C THR A 131 -4.99 9.57 7.52
N GLU A 132 -5.44 8.50 6.87
CA GLU A 132 -6.78 7.91 7.10
C GLU A 132 -6.71 6.84 8.18
N GLY A 133 -5.89 5.81 7.99
CA GLY A 133 -5.78 4.68 8.92
C GLY A 133 -5.39 5.12 10.34
N LEU A 134 -4.40 6.01 10.48
CA LEU A 134 -3.99 6.53 11.78
C LEU A 134 -5.10 7.33 12.48
N VAL A 135 -5.82 8.18 11.73
CA VAL A 135 -6.92 8.99 12.26
C VAL A 135 -8.10 8.11 12.65
N MET A 136 -8.44 7.09 11.86
CA MET A 136 -9.49 6.13 12.21
C MET A 136 -9.18 5.38 13.51
N VAL A 137 -7.92 4.94 13.70
CA VAL A 137 -7.52 4.27 14.94
C VAL A 137 -7.56 5.23 16.12
N ALA A 138 -7.03 6.44 15.96
CA ALA A 138 -7.04 7.46 17.01
C ALA A 138 -8.48 7.85 17.41
N ASN A 139 -9.33 8.15 16.42
CA ASN A 139 -10.74 8.48 16.63
C ASN A 139 -11.50 7.31 17.27
N GLY A 140 -11.32 6.11 16.75
CA GLY A 140 -11.97 4.90 17.24
C GLY A 140 -11.63 4.65 18.70
N LEU A 141 -10.36 4.76 19.08
CA LEU A 141 -9.91 4.58 20.46
C LEU A 141 -10.48 5.66 21.37
N LEU A 142 -10.33 6.93 20.98
CA LEU A 142 -10.80 8.07 21.75
C LEU A 142 -12.31 8.00 21.98
N THR A 143 -13.09 7.77 20.93
CA THR A 143 -14.55 7.75 20.99
C THR A 143 -15.06 6.54 21.80
N THR A 144 -14.39 5.38 21.66
CA THR A 144 -14.68 4.20 22.48
C THR A 144 -14.42 4.49 23.96
N VAL A 145 -13.26 5.07 24.30
CA VAL A 145 -12.90 5.41 25.68
C VAL A 145 -13.87 6.47 26.23
N GLY A 146 -14.16 7.52 25.45
CA GLY A 146 -15.11 8.57 25.84
C GLY A 146 -16.51 8.02 26.11
N ALA A 147 -17.03 7.16 25.23
CA ALA A 147 -18.31 6.50 25.42
C ALA A 147 -18.31 5.61 26.67
N VAL A 148 -17.26 4.80 26.89
CA VAL A 148 -17.13 3.94 28.08
C VAL A 148 -17.11 4.76 29.37
N VAL A 149 -16.36 5.87 29.39
CA VAL A 149 -16.31 6.78 30.55
C VAL A 149 -17.68 7.39 30.82
N LEU A 150 -18.35 7.92 29.80
CA LEU A 150 -19.69 8.51 29.94
C LEU A 150 -20.74 7.47 30.36
N MET A 151 -20.72 6.28 29.79
CA MET A 151 -21.58 5.16 30.23
C MET A 151 -21.34 4.80 31.70
N GLY A 152 -20.10 4.84 32.16
CA GLY A 152 -19.74 4.63 33.56
C GLY A 152 -20.29 5.70 34.49
N THR A 153 -20.35 6.96 34.03
CA THR A 153 -20.98 8.05 34.79
C THR A 153 -22.50 7.94 34.88
N VAL A 154 -23.15 7.33 33.88
CA VAL A 154 -24.61 7.09 33.91
C VAL A 154 -24.94 5.92 34.83
N HIS A 155 -24.39 4.71 34.59
CA HIS A 155 -24.63 3.57 35.46
C HIS A 155 -23.57 2.47 35.32
N ALA A 156 -22.74 2.28 36.35
CA ALA A 156 -21.63 1.30 36.34
C ALA A 156 -22.09 -0.15 36.14
N GLY A 157 -23.27 -0.54 36.65
CA GLY A 157 -23.80 -1.90 36.47
C GLY A 157 -24.16 -2.22 35.01
N LEU A 158 -24.74 -1.26 34.29
CA LEU A 158 -25.11 -1.43 32.89
C LEU A 158 -23.87 -1.38 31.99
N LEU A 159 -22.86 -0.60 32.38
CA LEU A 159 -21.55 -0.64 31.74
C LEU A 159 -20.95 -2.05 31.82
N GLY A 160 -20.98 -2.69 33.00
CA GLY A 160 -20.48 -4.06 33.17
C GLY A 160 -21.17 -5.07 32.23
N VAL A 161 -22.50 -4.99 32.11
CA VAL A 161 -23.26 -5.84 31.17
C VAL A 161 -22.84 -5.58 29.72
N THR A 162 -22.75 -4.32 29.32
CA THR A 162 -22.39 -3.93 27.94
C THR A 162 -20.96 -4.35 27.60
N VAL A 163 -20.00 -4.04 28.47
CA VAL A 163 -18.60 -4.45 28.31
C VAL A 163 -18.48 -5.97 28.29
N GLY A 164 -19.26 -6.70 29.09
CA GLY A 164 -19.33 -8.15 29.04
C GLY A 164 -19.73 -8.69 27.66
N VAL A 165 -20.83 -8.19 27.10
CA VAL A 165 -21.28 -8.58 25.75
C VAL A 165 -20.23 -8.22 24.69
N LEU A 166 -19.66 -7.02 24.77
CA LEU A 166 -18.63 -6.56 23.83
C LEU A 166 -17.33 -7.35 23.95
N LEU A 167 -16.92 -7.75 25.16
CA LEU A 167 -15.74 -8.58 25.39
C LEU A 167 -15.89 -9.97 24.78
N VAL A 168 -17.06 -10.60 24.93
CA VAL A 168 -17.34 -11.89 24.29
C VAL A 168 -17.17 -11.78 22.78
N VAL A 169 -17.74 -10.75 22.17
CA VAL A 169 -17.62 -10.52 20.72
C VAL A 169 -16.19 -10.18 20.33
N ALA A 170 -15.50 -9.34 21.11
CA ALA A 170 -14.10 -8.99 20.86
C ALA A 170 -13.20 -10.24 20.88
N VAL A 171 -13.41 -11.16 21.82
CA VAL A 171 -12.69 -12.45 21.86
C VAL A 171 -12.99 -13.29 20.61
N LEU A 172 -14.27 -13.42 20.22
CA LEU A 172 -14.64 -14.12 18.99
C LEU A 172 -13.96 -13.49 17.76
N LEU A 173 -13.93 -12.17 17.66
CA LEU A 173 -13.24 -11.45 16.58
C LEU A 173 -11.73 -11.68 16.63
N LEU A 174 -11.09 -11.63 17.80
CA LEU A 174 -9.65 -11.87 17.95
C LEU A 174 -9.25 -13.29 17.51
N VAL A 175 -10.09 -14.29 17.78
CA VAL A 175 -9.88 -15.68 17.34
C VAL A 175 -10.00 -15.82 15.81
N VAL A 176 -10.90 -15.06 15.17
CA VAL A 176 -11.13 -15.12 13.72
C VAL A 176 -10.15 -14.22 12.94
N LEU A 177 -9.62 -13.16 13.56
CA LEU A 177 -8.72 -12.18 12.95
C LEU A 177 -7.50 -12.76 12.20
N PRO A 178 -6.72 -13.73 12.72
CA PRO A 178 -5.60 -14.30 11.96
C PRO A 178 -6.06 -15.01 10.69
N ARG A 179 -7.24 -15.66 10.72
CA ARG A 179 -7.81 -16.32 9.52
C ARG A 179 -8.30 -15.31 8.49
N ILE A 180 -8.89 -14.20 8.94
CA ILE A 180 -9.22 -13.07 8.06
C ILE A 180 -7.97 -12.57 7.35
N ARG A 181 -6.91 -12.26 8.11
CA ARG A 181 -5.64 -11.77 7.55
C ARG A 181 -5.06 -12.73 6.52
N ALA A 182 -5.04 -14.03 6.82
CA ALA A 182 -4.56 -15.05 5.88
C ALA A 182 -5.45 -15.21 4.64
N ALA A 183 -6.76 -15.05 4.77
CA ALA A 183 -7.68 -15.09 3.62
C ALA A 183 -7.53 -13.86 2.72
N VAL A 184 -7.44 -12.66 3.32
CA VAL A 184 -7.22 -11.41 2.59
C VAL A 184 -5.85 -11.42 1.90
N ALA A 185 -4.80 -11.87 2.58
CA ALA A 185 -3.47 -11.98 1.98
C ALA A 185 -3.45 -12.91 0.76
N ARG A 186 -4.05 -14.12 0.88
CA ARG A 186 -4.16 -15.06 -0.26
C ARG A 186 -4.96 -14.49 -1.42
N ALA A 187 -6.07 -13.81 -1.13
CA ALA A 187 -6.86 -13.13 -2.17
C ALA A 187 -6.02 -12.07 -2.90
N GLN A 188 -5.24 -11.27 -2.17
CA GLN A 188 -4.35 -10.26 -2.79
C GLN A 188 -3.24 -10.89 -3.63
N GLU A 189 -2.61 -11.98 -3.17
CA GLU A 189 -1.59 -12.70 -3.91
C GLU A 189 -2.14 -13.28 -5.23
N SER A 190 -3.34 -13.87 -5.19
CA SER A 190 -4.00 -14.39 -6.38
C SER A 190 -4.36 -13.30 -7.41
N VAL A 191 -4.79 -12.11 -6.96
CA VAL A 191 -4.97 -10.95 -7.86
C VAL A 191 -3.63 -10.50 -8.45
N GLY A 192 -2.55 -10.54 -7.67
CA GLY A 192 -1.19 -10.28 -8.16
C GLY A 192 -0.78 -11.23 -9.28
N ALA A 193 -1.13 -12.52 -9.17
CA ALA A 193 -0.86 -13.52 -10.21
C ALA A 193 -1.59 -13.22 -11.54
N VAL A 194 -2.83 -12.71 -11.48
CA VAL A 194 -3.56 -12.21 -12.67
C VAL A 194 -2.79 -11.07 -13.34
N GLY A 195 -2.34 -10.09 -12.54
CA GLY A 195 -1.54 -8.98 -13.03
C GLY A 195 -0.24 -9.44 -13.71
N ALA A 196 0.48 -10.38 -13.09
CA ALA A 196 1.72 -10.94 -13.63
C ALA A 196 1.50 -11.76 -14.91
N ALA A 197 0.39 -12.50 -15.02
CA ALA A 197 0.03 -13.22 -16.23
C ALA A 197 -0.24 -12.25 -17.40
N LEU A 198 -0.98 -11.18 -17.14
CA LEU A 198 -1.25 -10.14 -18.14
C LEU A 198 0.01 -9.37 -18.52
N ASP A 199 0.86 -9.00 -17.57
CA ASP A 199 2.10 -8.27 -17.84
C ASP A 199 3.04 -9.08 -18.75
N ARG A 200 3.18 -10.39 -18.50
CA ARG A 200 3.93 -11.30 -19.39
C ARG A 200 3.30 -11.41 -20.78
N ALA A 201 1.99 -11.67 -20.85
CA ALA A 201 1.31 -11.87 -22.13
C ALA A 201 1.32 -10.62 -23.01
N LEU A 202 1.11 -9.44 -22.41
CA LEU A 202 1.13 -8.15 -23.10
C LEU A 202 2.55 -7.69 -23.43
N GLY A 203 3.50 -7.87 -22.51
CA GLY A 203 4.92 -7.57 -22.75
C GLY A 203 5.50 -8.39 -23.91
N ALA A 204 5.05 -9.63 -24.07
CA ALA A 204 5.43 -10.52 -25.17
C ALA A 204 4.36 -10.62 -26.28
N ALA A 205 3.47 -9.63 -26.44
CA ALA A 205 2.32 -9.73 -27.34
C ALA A 205 2.68 -10.12 -28.78
N ARG A 206 3.79 -9.57 -29.31
CA ARG A 206 4.30 -9.93 -30.64
C ARG A 206 4.67 -11.41 -30.73
N THR A 207 5.34 -11.95 -29.72
CA THR A 207 5.71 -13.37 -29.63
C THR A 207 4.49 -14.26 -29.50
N VAL A 208 3.51 -13.88 -28.68
CA VAL A 208 2.25 -14.63 -28.52
C VAL A 208 1.51 -14.72 -29.86
N LYS A 209 1.39 -13.60 -30.57
CA LYS A 209 0.74 -13.52 -31.89
C LYS A 209 1.49 -14.33 -32.96
N ALA A 210 2.82 -14.23 -32.99
CA ALA A 210 3.64 -14.97 -33.95
C ALA A 210 3.52 -16.51 -33.78
N ASN A 211 3.22 -16.97 -32.55
CA ASN A 211 3.09 -18.39 -32.23
C ASN A 211 1.63 -18.89 -32.21
N GLY A 212 0.63 -18.06 -32.53
CA GLY A 212 -0.79 -18.43 -32.42
C GLY A 212 -1.20 -18.88 -31.01
N ALA A 213 -0.52 -18.36 -29.98
CA ALA A 213 -0.62 -18.86 -28.61
C ALA A 213 -1.73 -18.16 -27.79
N GLU A 214 -2.58 -17.33 -28.41
CA GLU A 214 -3.57 -16.52 -27.70
C GLU A 214 -4.53 -17.36 -26.86
N ALA A 215 -5.00 -18.50 -27.37
CA ALA A 215 -5.89 -19.38 -26.62
C ALA A 215 -5.21 -19.96 -25.37
N ARG A 216 -3.92 -20.29 -25.47
CA ARG A 216 -3.12 -20.82 -24.35
C ARG A 216 -2.90 -19.76 -23.27
N GLU A 217 -2.51 -18.55 -23.68
CA GLU A 217 -2.33 -17.44 -22.75
C GLU A 217 -3.65 -16.99 -22.12
N THR A 218 -4.74 -17.01 -22.89
CA THR A 218 -6.10 -16.71 -22.37
C THR A 218 -6.52 -17.75 -21.34
N ALA A 219 -6.28 -19.04 -21.60
CA ALA A 219 -6.58 -20.10 -20.63
C ALA A 219 -5.72 -19.99 -19.37
N ALA A 220 -4.42 -19.66 -19.50
CA ALA A 220 -3.52 -19.45 -18.37
C ALA A 220 -3.95 -18.25 -17.50
N ALA A 221 -4.30 -17.12 -18.13
CA ALA A 221 -4.82 -15.96 -17.42
C ALA A 221 -6.20 -16.26 -16.80
N GLY A 222 -7.07 -17.01 -17.49
CA GLY A 222 -8.36 -17.46 -16.99
C GLY A 222 -8.24 -18.30 -15.73
N ALA A 223 -7.31 -19.24 -15.69
CA ALA A 223 -7.05 -20.05 -14.49
C ALA A 223 -6.62 -19.20 -13.28
N ALA A 224 -5.78 -18.18 -13.50
CA ALA A 224 -5.40 -17.23 -12.45
C ALA A 224 -6.59 -16.40 -11.96
N VAL A 225 -7.51 -16.02 -12.86
CA VAL A 225 -8.75 -15.32 -12.51
C VAL A 225 -9.68 -16.22 -11.68
N ASP A 226 -9.83 -17.49 -12.05
CA ASP A 226 -10.65 -18.44 -11.31
C ASP A 226 -10.10 -18.71 -9.90
N GLU A 227 -8.78 -18.83 -9.76
CA GLU A 227 -8.11 -18.96 -8.47
C GLU A 227 -8.31 -17.70 -7.61
N ALA A 228 -8.20 -16.50 -8.22
CA ALA A 228 -8.48 -15.25 -7.53
C ALA A 228 -9.93 -15.12 -7.07
N TYR A 229 -10.88 -15.58 -7.89
CA TYR A 229 -12.29 -15.66 -7.53
C TYR A 229 -12.52 -16.59 -6.33
N ALA A 230 -11.95 -17.80 -6.36
CA ALA A 230 -12.08 -18.77 -5.27
C ALA A 230 -11.47 -18.26 -3.95
N ALA A 231 -10.28 -17.65 -4.01
CA ALA A 231 -9.64 -17.02 -2.86
C ALA A 231 -10.48 -15.84 -2.33
N GLY A 232 -11.05 -15.04 -3.24
CA GLY A 232 -11.95 -13.94 -2.92
C GLY A 232 -13.22 -14.39 -2.17
N LEU A 233 -13.84 -15.51 -2.59
CA LEU A 233 -15.01 -16.07 -1.90
C LEU A 233 -14.72 -16.47 -0.46
N VAL A 234 -13.54 -17.05 -0.19
CA VAL A 234 -13.11 -17.38 1.18
C VAL A 234 -12.98 -16.11 2.02
N GLY A 235 -12.38 -15.06 1.47
CA GLY A 235 -12.30 -13.75 2.12
C GLY A 235 -13.68 -13.15 2.41
N ALA A 236 -14.57 -13.18 1.42
CA ALA A 236 -15.94 -12.68 1.52
C ALA A 236 -16.74 -13.38 2.64
N ARG A 237 -16.57 -14.69 2.82
CA ARG A 237 -17.18 -15.44 3.93
C ARG A 237 -16.77 -14.88 5.29
N TYR A 238 -15.49 -14.57 5.49
CA TYR A 238 -15.05 -14.00 6.75
C TYR A 238 -15.56 -12.57 6.98
N VAL A 239 -15.59 -11.73 5.93
CA VAL A 239 -16.17 -10.38 6.02
C VAL A 239 -17.65 -10.45 6.42
N ALA A 240 -18.41 -11.39 5.84
CA ALA A 240 -19.79 -11.62 6.22
C ALA A 240 -19.94 -12.02 7.70
N VAL A 241 -19.08 -12.93 8.20
CA VAL A 241 -19.08 -13.33 9.61
C VAL A 241 -18.80 -12.15 10.54
N VAL A 242 -17.84 -11.28 10.21
CA VAL A 242 -17.55 -10.07 11.01
C VAL A 242 -18.76 -9.13 11.07
N LYS A 243 -19.43 -8.90 9.93
CA LYS A 243 -20.63 -8.06 9.87
C LYS A 243 -21.76 -8.62 10.73
N VAL A 244 -21.99 -9.95 10.67
CA VAL A 244 -22.99 -10.63 11.50
C VAL A 244 -22.63 -10.57 12.98
N LEU A 245 -21.39 -10.91 13.36
CA LEU A 245 -20.95 -10.86 14.75
C LEU A 245 -21.09 -9.46 15.35
N THR A 246 -20.69 -8.42 14.60
CA THR A 246 -20.81 -7.03 15.04
C THR A 246 -22.27 -6.61 15.19
N GLY A 247 -23.14 -6.99 14.24
CA GLY A 247 -24.57 -6.72 14.33
C GLY A 247 -25.24 -7.40 15.53
N VAL A 248 -24.95 -8.70 15.74
CA VAL A 248 -25.44 -9.47 16.89
C VAL A 248 -24.91 -8.92 18.20
N ALA A 249 -23.67 -8.43 18.24
CA ALA A 249 -23.10 -7.79 19.44
C ALA A 249 -23.90 -6.57 19.89
N ILE A 250 -24.21 -5.67 18.94
CA ILE A 250 -24.93 -4.43 19.23
C ILE A 250 -26.37 -4.74 19.65
N GLN A 251 -27.06 -5.60 18.90
CA GLN A 251 -28.43 -6.00 19.22
C GLN A 251 -28.51 -6.78 20.54
N GLY A 252 -27.55 -7.67 20.79
CA GLY A 252 -27.43 -8.42 22.04
C GLY A 252 -27.13 -7.50 23.23
N ALA A 253 -26.23 -6.53 23.07
CA ALA A 253 -25.95 -5.53 24.10
C ALA A 253 -27.17 -4.66 24.37
N PHE A 254 -27.88 -4.22 23.32
CA PHE A 254 -29.12 -3.48 23.44
C PHE A 254 -30.18 -4.25 24.22
N LEU A 255 -30.43 -5.52 23.88
CA LEU A 255 -31.41 -6.37 24.58
C LEU A 255 -31.00 -6.66 26.03
N ALA A 256 -29.71 -6.91 26.29
CA ALA A 256 -29.21 -7.14 27.64
C ALA A 256 -29.36 -5.89 28.52
N VAL A 257 -29.02 -4.72 27.97
CA VAL A 257 -29.19 -3.43 28.65
C VAL A 257 -30.66 -3.11 28.84
N LEU A 258 -31.53 -3.36 27.86
CA LEU A 258 -32.96 -3.12 27.98
C LEU A 258 -33.59 -4.03 29.04
N GLY A 259 -33.19 -5.30 29.10
CA GLY A 259 -33.69 -6.27 30.10
C GLY A 259 -33.22 -5.92 31.52
N VAL A 260 -31.91 -5.77 31.72
CA VAL A 260 -31.34 -5.46 33.04
C VAL A 260 -31.70 -4.03 33.46
N GLY A 261 -31.62 -3.07 32.54
CA GLY A 261 -31.96 -1.68 32.76
C GLY A 261 -33.44 -1.46 33.02
N GLY A 262 -34.33 -2.15 32.30
CA GLY A 262 -35.77 -2.13 32.58
C GLY A 262 -36.11 -2.65 33.98
N ALA A 263 -35.43 -3.70 34.44
CA ALA A 263 -35.55 -4.20 35.82
C ALA A 263 -35.04 -3.17 36.86
N LEU A 264 -33.94 -2.47 36.55
CA LEU A 264 -33.41 -1.39 37.41
C LEU A 264 -34.31 -0.16 37.46
N VAL A 265 -34.98 0.19 36.35
CA VAL A 265 -35.98 1.26 36.33
C VAL A 265 -37.21 0.85 37.16
N ALA A 266 -37.67 -0.39 37.04
CA ALA A 266 -38.79 -0.91 37.81
C ALA A 266 -38.49 -0.98 39.33
N SER A 267 -37.24 -1.22 39.72
CA SER A 267 -36.80 -1.19 41.12
C SER A 267 -36.46 0.20 41.66
N GLY A 268 -36.55 1.24 40.82
CA GLY A 268 -36.24 2.62 41.19
C GLY A 268 -34.73 2.93 41.30
N GLY A 269 -33.85 2.02 40.87
CA GLY A 269 -32.39 2.22 40.87
C GLY A 269 -31.86 3.01 39.67
N LEU A 270 -32.71 3.29 38.68
CA LEU A 270 -32.36 4.01 37.45
C LEU A 270 -33.58 4.79 36.95
N THR A 271 -33.38 5.98 36.34
CA THR A 271 -34.49 6.69 35.70
C THR A 271 -34.72 6.20 34.26
N ALA A 272 -35.93 6.37 33.73
CA ALA A 272 -36.21 6.04 32.33
C ALA A 272 -35.37 6.87 31.33
N PRO A 273 -35.15 8.19 31.54
CA PRO A 273 -34.21 8.97 30.73
C PRO A 273 -32.77 8.43 30.76
N ASP A 274 -32.24 8.02 31.92
CA ASP A 274 -30.90 7.42 32.03
C ASP A 274 -30.78 6.15 31.17
N LEU A 275 -31.80 5.28 31.21
CA LEU A 275 -31.83 4.06 30.40
C LEU A 275 -31.80 4.40 28.90
N ILE A 276 -32.58 5.38 28.46
CA ILE A 276 -32.60 5.79 27.05
C ILE A 276 -31.24 6.37 26.63
N ALA A 277 -30.64 7.24 27.44
CA ALA A 277 -29.29 7.78 27.21
C ALA A 277 -28.26 6.65 27.06
N PHE A 278 -28.35 5.64 27.95
CA PHE A 278 -27.48 4.48 27.92
C PHE A 278 -27.67 3.66 26.64
N LEU A 279 -28.91 3.41 26.21
CA LEU A 279 -29.20 2.69 24.96
C LEU A 279 -28.65 3.44 23.74
N LEU A 280 -28.70 4.79 23.72
CA LEU A 280 -28.09 5.59 22.66
C LEU A 280 -26.57 5.42 22.62
N TYR A 281 -25.89 5.34 23.78
CA TYR A 281 -24.45 5.06 23.84
C TYR A 281 -24.09 3.67 23.31
N VAL A 282 -24.93 2.64 23.54
CA VAL A 282 -24.72 1.30 22.97
C VAL A 282 -24.65 1.35 21.44
N PHE A 283 -25.55 2.08 20.80
CA PHE A 283 -25.51 2.27 19.34
C PHE A 283 -24.33 3.13 18.89
N TYR A 284 -23.99 4.16 19.66
CA TYR A 284 -22.84 5.03 19.36
C TYR A 284 -21.50 4.26 19.37
N LEU A 285 -21.38 3.22 20.22
CA LEU A 285 -20.18 2.42 20.37
C LEU A 285 -19.90 1.46 19.19
N ALA A 286 -20.89 1.22 18.33
CA ALA A 286 -20.79 0.34 17.17
C ALA A 286 -19.77 0.83 16.13
N SER A 287 -19.87 2.11 15.76
CA SER A 287 -19.06 2.69 14.69
C SER A 287 -17.57 2.81 15.06
N PRO A 288 -17.19 3.32 16.25
CA PRO A 288 -15.78 3.43 16.68
C PRO A 288 -15.04 2.09 16.69
N ILE A 289 -15.69 1.00 17.14
CA ILE A 289 -15.10 -0.35 17.13
C ILE A 289 -14.82 -0.79 15.68
N GLY A 290 -15.77 -0.58 14.77
CA GLY A 290 -15.58 -0.85 13.33
C GLY A 290 -14.43 -0.04 12.74
N SER A 291 -14.33 1.25 13.08
CA SER A 291 -13.25 2.14 12.63
C SER A 291 -11.87 1.71 13.13
N LEU A 292 -11.76 1.17 14.35
CA LEU A 292 -10.51 0.59 14.85
C LEU A 292 -10.03 -0.57 13.97
N VAL A 293 -10.92 -1.52 13.68
CA VAL A 293 -10.58 -2.71 12.86
C VAL A 293 -10.23 -2.31 11.43
N ALA A 294 -11.05 -1.44 10.81
CA ALA A 294 -10.80 -0.96 9.46
C ALA A 294 -9.51 -0.14 9.36
N GLY A 295 -9.27 0.77 10.33
CA GLY A 295 -8.06 1.60 10.39
C GLY A 295 -6.79 0.76 10.53
N LEU A 296 -6.81 -0.32 11.33
CA LEU A 296 -5.70 -1.28 11.39
C LEU A 296 -5.44 -1.96 10.04
N GLY A 297 -6.50 -2.30 9.29
CA GLY A 297 -6.37 -2.86 7.94
C GLY A 297 -5.69 -1.89 6.96
N VAL A 298 -6.12 -0.62 6.96
CA VAL A 298 -5.53 0.44 6.12
C VAL A 298 -4.06 0.67 6.48
N LEU A 299 -3.73 0.72 7.78
CA LEU A 299 -2.36 0.83 8.25
C LEU A 299 -1.49 -0.35 7.77
N GLN A 300 -2.00 -1.58 7.83
CA GLN A 300 -1.28 -2.75 7.35
C GLN A 300 -0.99 -2.70 5.84
N GLN A 301 -1.96 -2.26 5.02
CA GLN A 301 -1.76 -2.11 3.58
C GLN A 301 -0.68 -1.07 3.25
N GLY A 302 -0.72 0.10 3.91
CA GLY A 302 0.29 1.13 3.68
C GLY A 302 1.68 0.74 4.16
N LEU A 303 1.81 -0.10 5.20
CA LEU A 303 3.11 -0.64 5.60
C LEU A 303 3.79 -1.46 4.49
N GLY A 304 3.02 -2.21 3.70
CA GLY A 304 3.54 -2.91 2.53
C GLY A 304 4.01 -1.94 1.44
N ALA A 305 3.26 -0.85 1.22
CA ALA A 305 3.63 0.19 0.26
C ALA A 305 4.89 0.97 0.70
N VAL A 306 5.04 1.27 2.00
CA VAL A 306 6.25 1.90 2.56
C VAL A 306 7.49 1.09 2.19
N GLY A 307 7.46 -0.24 2.38
CA GLY A 307 8.60 -1.10 2.07
C GLY A 307 9.05 -1.01 0.62
N ARG A 308 8.10 -1.01 -0.33
CA ARG A 308 8.38 -0.87 -1.76
C ARG A 308 8.86 0.53 -2.14
N ILE A 309 8.33 1.58 -1.52
CA ILE A 309 8.77 2.96 -1.76
C ILE A 309 10.19 3.18 -1.22
N ASP A 310 10.48 2.66 -0.03
CA ASP A 310 11.79 2.80 0.61
C ASP A 310 12.87 2.02 -0.14
N GLU A 311 12.51 0.88 -0.74
CA GLU A 311 13.39 0.15 -1.66
C GLU A 311 13.84 1.06 -2.82
N VAL A 312 12.94 1.84 -3.44
CA VAL A 312 13.30 2.79 -4.53
C VAL A 312 14.18 3.92 -4.04
N ARG A 313 13.91 4.43 -2.84
CA ARG A 313 14.74 5.47 -2.24
C ARG A 313 16.15 4.99 -1.91
N GLY A 314 16.31 3.71 -1.61
CA GLY A 314 17.61 3.08 -1.36
C GLY A 314 18.41 2.73 -2.62
N MET A 315 17.80 2.75 -3.81
CA MET A 315 18.49 2.37 -5.05
C MET A 315 19.55 3.39 -5.46
N PRO A 316 20.69 2.94 -6.01
CA PRO A 316 21.74 3.84 -6.47
C PRO A 316 21.27 4.68 -7.65
N VAL A 317 21.63 5.96 -7.62
CA VAL A 317 21.36 6.93 -8.69
C VAL A 317 22.62 7.19 -9.51
N GLU A 318 22.43 7.66 -10.74
CA GLU A 318 23.48 8.31 -11.51
C GLU A 318 23.85 9.62 -10.82
N ASP A 319 25.14 9.83 -10.68
CA ASP A 319 25.67 11.05 -10.12
C ASP A 319 25.69 12.09 -11.24
N ASP A 320 25.08 13.26 -11.02
CA ASP A 320 25.23 14.38 -11.94
C ASP A 320 26.71 14.80 -11.87
N VAL A 321 27.45 14.53 -12.94
CA VAL A 321 28.83 15.00 -13.06
C VAL A 321 28.78 16.33 -13.83
N ASP A 322 28.61 17.43 -13.10
CA ASP A 322 28.87 18.77 -13.64
C ASP A 322 30.38 18.93 -13.78
N LEU A 323 30.93 18.37 -14.85
CA LEU A 323 32.28 18.67 -15.28
C LEU A 323 32.24 20.02 -16.00
N ASP A 324 33.00 20.99 -15.49
CA ASP A 324 33.32 22.20 -16.24
C ASP A 324 34.33 21.82 -17.32
N VAL A 325 33.82 21.21 -18.40
CA VAL A 325 34.65 20.77 -19.54
C VAL A 325 34.79 21.98 -20.47
N PRO A 326 35.99 22.55 -20.63
CA PRO A 326 36.20 23.61 -21.61
C PRO A 326 35.82 23.09 -23.00
N ALA A 327 35.18 23.95 -23.80
CA ALA A 327 34.84 23.62 -25.17
C ALA A 327 36.13 23.19 -25.90
N PRO A 328 36.14 22.06 -26.61
CA PRO A 328 37.34 21.58 -27.25
C PRO A 328 37.77 22.56 -28.35
N ASP A 329 38.93 23.20 -28.17
CA ASP A 329 39.60 23.97 -29.20
C ASP A 329 40.42 23.02 -30.10
N GLY A 330 39.98 22.82 -31.35
CA GLY A 330 40.72 22.02 -32.33
C GLY A 330 39.85 21.22 -33.32
N PRO A 331 40.48 20.44 -34.22
CA PRO A 331 39.78 19.49 -35.07
C PRO A 331 39.02 18.44 -34.23
N PRO A 332 37.96 17.80 -34.77
CA PRO A 332 37.11 16.89 -34.01
C PRO A 332 37.94 15.80 -33.32
N PRO A 333 37.70 15.55 -32.01
CA PRO A 333 38.50 14.61 -31.24
C PRO A 333 38.37 13.20 -31.83
N ALA A 334 39.50 12.52 -31.97
CA ALA A 334 39.53 11.10 -32.29
C ALA A 334 39.11 10.29 -31.04
N VAL A 335 38.13 9.39 -31.20
CA VAL A 335 37.70 8.47 -30.14
C VAL A 335 38.47 7.16 -30.32
N GLU A 336 39.38 6.88 -29.40
CA GLU A 336 40.12 5.62 -29.30
C GLU A 336 39.47 4.73 -28.24
N PHE A 337 39.25 3.45 -28.56
CA PHE A 337 38.70 2.46 -27.63
C PHE A 337 39.85 1.60 -27.12
N ASP A 338 40.22 1.78 -25.85
CA ASP A 338 41.22 0.94 -25.18
C ASP A 338 40.49 -0.06 -24.27
N ALA A 339 40.64 -1.36 -24.55
CA ALA A 339 40.08 -2.50 -23.79
C ALA A 339 38.57 -2.42 -23.43
N VAL A 340 37.69 -2.65 -24.41
CA VAL A 340 36.23 -2.75 -24.19
C VAL A 340 35.86 -4.09 -23.54
N GLU A 341 36.14 -4.25 -22.23
CA GLU A 341 35.91 -5.50 -21.49
C GLU A 341 34.59 -5.53 -20.69
N PHE A 342 33.63 -4.64 -21.00
CA PHE A 342 32.49 -4.39 -20.11
C PHE A 342 31.39 -5.46 -20.15
N ALA A 343 31.10 -6.03 -21.32
CA ALA A 343 29.94 -6.91 -21.52
C ALA A 343 30.22 -8.39 -21.21
N SER A 344 31.41 -8.89 -21.54
CA SER A 344 31.80 -10.31 -21.40
C SER A 344 31.81 -10.82 -19.96
N ARG A 345 31.94 -9.91 -18.98
CA ARG A 345 31.95 -10.26 -17.54
C ARG A 345 30.58 -10.60 -16.96
N ARG A 346 29.48 -10.32 -17.66
CA ARG A 346 28.10 -10.53 -17.14
C ARG A 346 27.26 -11.47 -17.99
N CYS A 347 27.60 -11.65 -19.26
CA CYS A 347 26.90 -12.55 -20.17
C CYS A 347 27.83 -13.02 -21.28
N THR A 348 27.47 -14.14 -21.91
CA THR A 348 28.13 -14.59 -23.14
C THR A 348 27.84 -13.59 -24.26
N VAL A 349 28.88 -12.98 -24.82
CA VAL A 349 28.77 -12.02 -25.92
C VAL A 349 29.06 -12.75 -27.23
N ILE A 350 28.06 -12.81 -28.12
CA ILE A 350 28.24 -13.28 -29.49
C ILE A 350 28.40 -12.03 -30.37
N LEU A 351 29.59 -11.85 -30.91
CA LEU A 351 29.93 -10.68 -31.72
C LEU A 351 30.09 -11.09 -33.19
N ILE A 352 29.30 -10.47 -34.07
CA ILE A 352 29.45 -10.60 -35.52
C ILE A 352 30.22 -9.38 -36.00
N ALA A 353 31.52 -9.56 -36.26
CA ALA A 353 32.39 -8.48 -36.67
C ALA A 353 32.54 -8.39 -38.20
N HIS A 354 32.57 -7.16 -38.69
CA HIS A 354 33.06 -6.85 -40.05
C HIS A 354 34.54 -6.44 -40.07
N ARG A 355 35.16 -6.23 -38.90
CA ARG A 355 36.59 -5.91 -38.73
C ARG A 355 37.23 -6.94 -37.82
N LEU A 356 38.37 -7.50 -38.20
CA LEU A 356 39.06 -8.50 -37.37
C LEU A 356 39.60 -7.90 -36.07
N SER A 357 39.90 -6.60 -36.04
CA SER A 357 40.41 -5.92 -34.85
C SER A 357 39.45 -5.96 -33.66
N THR A 358 38.16 -6.19 -33.89
CA THR A 358 37.15 -6.29 -32.81
C THR A 358 36.96 -7.71 -32.28
N VAL A 359 37.57 -8.74 -32.90
CA VAL A 359 37.48 -10.14 -32.47
C VAL A 359 38.81 -10.73 -32.04
N THR A 360 39.91 -9.99 -32.15
CA THR A 360 41.26 -10.47 -31.79
C THR A 360 41.35 -10.95 -30.35
N ASP A 361 40.67 -10.25 -29.43
CA ASP A 361 40.67 -10.56 -27.98
C ASP A 361 39.51 -11.47 -27.56
N ALA A 362 38.78 -12.08 -28.50
CA ALA A 362 37.69 -12.99 -28.17
C ALA A 362 38.22 -14.33 -27.64
N ASP A 363 37.57 -14.85 -26.58
CA ASP A 363 37.89 -16.16 -26.01
C ASP A 363 37.75 -17.30 -27.03
N GLN A 364 36.81 -17.16 -27.97
CA GLN A 364 36.57 -18.10 -29.05
C GLN A 364 36.06 -17.38 -30.29
N ILE A 365 36.74 -17.59 -31.42
CA ILE A 365 36.38 -17.08 -32.73
C ILE A 365 35.88 -18.25 -33.57
N VAL A 366 34.73 -18.08 -34.22
CA VAL A 366 34.15 -19.08 -35.14
C VAL A 366 34.16 -18.50 -36.55
N VAL A 367 34.87 -19.18 -37.46
CA VAL A 367 34.97 -18.83 -38.87
C VAL A 367 33.86 -19.56 -39.62
N LEU A 368 32.98 -18.80 -40.27
CA LEU A 368 31.89 -19.32 -41.09
C LEU A 368 32.21 -19.14 -42.57
N GLU A 369 32.02 -20.19 -43.36
CA GLU A 369 32.11 -20.16 -44.81
C GLU A 369 30.88 -20.86 -45.40
N GLN A 370 30.16 -20.19 -46.29
CA GLN A 370 28.93 -20.71 -46.92
C GLN A 370 27.89 -21.27 -45.93
N GLY A 371 27.81 -20.67 -44.73
CA GLY A 371 26.85 -21.09 -43.69
C GLY A 371 27.28 -22.31 -42.86
N ALA A 372 28.47 -22.87 -43.11
CA ALA A 372 29.06 -23.94 -42.30
C ALA A 372 30.20 -23.40 -41.41
N VAL A 373 30.38 -24.02 -40.24
CA VAL A 373 31.55 -23.75 -39.37
C VAL A 373 32.78 -24.37 -40.00
N ARG A 374 33.72 -23.53 -40.42
CA ARG A 374 34.99 -23.94 -41.03
C ARG A 374 36.05 -24.23 -39.97
N ALA A 375 36.21 -23.30 -39.02
CA ALA A 375 37.21 -23.38 -37.97
C ALA A 375 36.73 -22.65 -36.71
N ALA A 376 37.21 -23.07 -35.54
CA ALA A 376 36.96 -22.38 -34.29
C ALA A 376 38.20 -22.43 -33.38
N GLY A 377 38.49 -21.33 -32.68
CA GLY A 377 39.63 -21.22 -31.79
C GLY A 377 39.95 -19.77 -31.43
N THR A 378 41.04 -19.54 -30.71
CA THR A 378 41.55 -18.18 -30.44
C THR A 378 42.19 -17.58 -31.69
N HIS A 379 42.40 -16.25 -31.71
CA HIS A 379 43.10 -15.58 -32.81
C HIS A 379 44.45 -16.24 -33.13
N ALA A 380 45.26 -16.51 -32.11
CA ALA A 380 46.59 -17.12 -32.26
C ALA A 380 46.55 -18.57 -32.79
N GLU A 381 45.50 -19.32 -32.50
CA GLU A 381 45.29 -20.67 -33.03
C GLU A 381 44.82 -20.63 -34.48
N LEU A 382 43.85 -19.77 -34.80
CA LEU A 382 43.29 -19.66 -36.14
C LEU A 382 44.28 -19.09 -37.15
N VAL A 383 45.11 -18.12 -36.77
CA VAL A 383 46.21 -17.63 -37.63
C VAL A 383 47.15 -18.77 -38.02
N ARG A 384 47.42 -19.72 -37.11
CA ARG A 384 48.30 -20.88 -37.38
C ARG A 384 47.60 -22.01 -38.12
N ALA A 385 46.34 -22.28 -37.81
CA ALA A 385 45.64 -23.49 -38.25
C ALA A 385 44.76 -23.31 -39.50
N ASP A 386 44.26 -22.10 -39.79
CA ASP A 386 43.36 -21.86 -40.92
C ASP A 386 43.91 -20.81 -41.90
N GLY A 387 43.91 -21.16 -43.19
CA GLY A 387 44.44 -20.30 -44.26
C GLY A 387 43.56 -19.08 -44.56
N LEU A 388 42.23 -19.24 -44.50
CA LEU A 388 41.27 -18.18 -44.81
C LEU A 388 41.31 -17.09 -43.72
N TYR A 389 41.30 -17.49 -42.45
CA TYR A 389 41.41 -16.54 -41.35
C TYR A 389 42.73 -15.77 -41.37
N ARG A 390 43.84 -16.42 -41.74
CA ARG A 390 45.17 -15.79 -41.86
C ARG A 390 45.20 -14.71 -42.95
N GLU A 391 44.59 -14.98 -44.10
CA GLU A 391 44.49 -14.01 -45.21
C GLU A 391 43.67 -12.78 -44.79
N LEU A 392 42.53 -12.99 -44.12
CA LEU A 392 41.70 -11.92 -43.57
C LEU A 392 42.45 -11.08 -42.51
N ALA A 393 43.26 -11.72 -41.67
CA ALA A 393 44.06 -11.05 -40.64
C ALA A 393 45.22 -10.23 -41.23
N ALA A 394 45.88 -10.75 -42.27
CA ALA A 394 46.93 -10.03 -42.99
C ALA A 394 46.39 -8.77 -43.71
N THR A 395 45.20 -8.88 -44.31
CA THR A 395 44.55 -7.76 -45.03
C THR A 395 44.22 -6.59 -44.09
N GLN A 396 44.01 -6.87 -42.81
CA GLN A 396 43.70 -5.85 -41.79
C GLN A 396 44.91 -5.47 -40.92
N LEU A 397 46.14 -5.85 -41.31
CA LEU A 397 47.41 -5.54 -40.62
C LEU A 397 47.50 -6.09 -39.18
N LEU A 398 46.76 -7.16 -38.87
CA LEU A 398 46.72 -7.76 -37.52
C LEU A 398 47.76 -8.88 -37.34
N VAL A 399 48.48 -9.23 -38.40
CA VAL A 399 49.61 -10.18 -38.39
C VAL A 399 50.73 -9.53 -39.22
N PRO A 400 51.99 -9.55 -38.77
CA PRO A 400 53.09 -9.09 -39.61
C PRO A 400 53.10 -9.90 -40.91
N ALA A 401 53.19 -9.21 -42.05
CA ALA A 401 53.30 -9.85 -43.36
C ALA A 401 54.51 -10.80 -43.35
N GLY A 402 54.25 -12.10 -43.23
CA GLY A 402 55.29 -13.12 -43.18
C GLY A 402 55.94 -13.30 -44.54
N GLY A 403 57.27 -13.21 -44.56
CA GLY A 403 58.10 -13.76 -45.64
C GLY A 403 58.25 -15.27 -45.55
#